data_AF-A0A7J7N5J3-F1
#
_entry.id   AF-A0A7J7N5J3-F1
#
_cell.length_a   1.000
_cell.length_b   1.000
_cell.length_c   1.000
_cell.angle_alpha   90.00
_cell.angle_beta   90.00
_cell.angle_gamma   90.00
#
_symmetry.space_group_name_H-M   'P 1'
#
loop_
_entity.id
_entity.type
_entity.pdbx_description
1 polymer ?
#
loop_
_entity_poly.entity_id
_entity_poly.type
_entity_poly.pdbx_seq_one_letter_code
_entity_poly.pdbx_strand_id
1 'polypeptide(L)'
;MPERNVVSWNAMMEGYCRIGDMGSALMLFGGMPMMGTSVTWGQMIDGFARSGDIVSARRLFDEVPWEMKNVVVWTVMVMVM
;
A
#
# COMPACT_ATOMS: atom_id res chain seq x y z
N MET A 1 -21.84 13.62 3.88
CA MET A 1 -20.50 13.10 4.25
C MET A 1 -19.54 13.56 3.18
N PRO A 2 -18.43 14.26 3.49
CA PRO A 2 -17.50 14.66 2.44
C PRO A 2 -16.93 13.39 1.81
N GLU A 3 -17.02 13.29 0.49
CA GLU A 3 -16.49 12.14 -0.24
C GLU A 3 -15.01 11.95 0.11
N ARG A 4 -14.66 10.79 0.65
CA ARG A 4 -13.26 10.46 0.91
C ARG A 4 -12.56 10.28 -0.43
N ASN A 5 -11.69 11.21 -0.76
CA ASN A 5 -10.82 11.11 -1.92
C ASN A 5 -9.66 10.13 -1.66
N VAL A 6 -8.98 9.71 -2.72
CA VAL A 6 -7.83 8.77 -2.66
C VAL A 6 -6.75 9.25 -1.67
N VAL A 7 -6.54 10.56 -1.58
CA VAL A 7 -5.54 11.16 -0.67
C VAL A 7 -5.89 10.91 0.80
N SER A 8 -7.17 11.01 1.16
CA SER A 8 -7.64 10.79 2.53
C SER A 8 -7.47 9.33 2.96
N TRP A 9 -7.76 8.39 2.06
CA TRP A 9 -7.51 6.96 2.28
C TRP A 9 -6.02 6.65 2.45
N ASN A 10 -5.18 7.20 1.56
CA ASN A 10 -3.73 7.04 1.62
C ASN A 10 -3.15 7.60 2.93
N ALA A 11 -3.62 8.76 3.38
CA ALA A 11 -3.20 9.33 4.66
C ALA A 11 -3.59 8.46 5.86
N MET A 12 -4.80 7.88 5.85
CA MET A 12 -5.23 6.95 6.89
C MET A 12 -4.38 5.68 6.90
N MET A 13 -4.19 5.04 5.73
CA MET A 13 -3.34 3.85 5.59
C MET A 13 -1.90 4.12 6.06
N GLU A 14 -1.31 5.25 5.68
CA GLU A 14 0.02 5.64 6.15
C GLU A 14 0.09 5.76 7.67
N GLY A 15 -0.94 6.34 8.29
CA GLY A 15 -1.05 6.42 9.75
C GLY A 15 -0.98 5.05 10.41
N TYR A 16 -1.72 4.07 9.88
CA TYR A 16 -1.70 2.69 10.38
C TYR A 16 -0.37 1.97 10.11
N CYS A 17 0.21 2.12 8.92
CA CYS A 17 1.53 1.57 8.60
C CYS A 17 2.61 2.11 9.54
N ARG A 18 2.59 3.41 9.86
CA ARG A 18 3.59 4.05 10.75
C ARG A 18 3.55 3.55 12.20
N ILE A 19 2.38 3.15 12.68
CA ILE A 19 2.24 2.56 14.03
C ILE A 19 2.39 1.03 14.02
N GLY A 20 2.68 0.43 12.86
CA GLY A 20 2.85 -1.01 12.69
C GLY A 20 1.54 -1.81 12.64
N ASP A 21 0.38 -1.15 12.61
CA ASP A 21 -0.93 -1.81 12.50
C ASP A 21 -1.26 -2.10 11.03
N MET A 22 -0.53 -3.05 10.46
CA MET A 22 -0.72 -3.46 9.07
C MET A 22 -2.07 -4.14 8.82
N GLY A 23 -2.71 -4.67 9.87
CA GLY A 23 -4.05 -5.27 9.77
C GLY A 23 -5.12 -4.23 9.47
N SER A 24 -5.13 -3.12 10.22
CA SER A 24 -6.02 -1.99 9.95
C SER A 24 -5.73 -1.33 8.60
N ALA A 25 -4.45 -1.21 8.22
CA ALA A 25 -4.06 -0.71 6.91
C ALA A 25 -4.63 -1.57 5.77
N LEU A 26 -4.53 -2.91 5.87
CA LEU A 26 -5.10 -3.86 4.90
C LEU A 26 -6.63 -3.79 4.82
N MET A 27 -7.31 -3.65 5.96
CA MET A 27 -8.78 -3.51 5.95
C MET A 27 -9.22 -2.27 5.20
N LEU A 28 -8.53 -1.14 5.38
CA LEU A 28 -8.81 0.09 4.66
C LEU A 28 -8.51 -0.04 3.17
N PHE A 29 -7.39 -0.70 2.84
CA PHE A 29 -7.00 -0.98 1.47
C PHE A 29 -8.06 -1.81 0.72
N GLY A 30 -8.57 -2.88 1.35
CA GLY A 30 -9.61 -3.74 0.76
C GLY A 30 -10.99 -3.09 0.67
N GLY A 31 -11.29 -2.10 1.52
CA GLY A 31 -12.55 -1.36 1.51
C GLY A 31 -12.60 -0.19 0.52
N MET A 32 -11.53 0.05 -0.23
CA MET A 32 -11.40 1.22 -1.10
C MET A 32 -12.19 1.00 -2.41
N PRO A 33 -13.15 1.88 -2.76
CA PRO A 33 -14.08 1.65 -3.88
C PRO A 33 -13.43 1.74 -5.27
N MET A 34 -12.23 2.34 -5.37
CA MET A 34 -11.31 2.16 -6.48
C MET A 34 -10.11 1.40 -5.91
N MET A 35 -9.56 0.41 -6.62
CA MET A 35 -8.50 -0.51 -6.18
C MET A 35 -7.12 0.14 -5.85
N GLY A 36 -7.11 1.35 -5.29
CA GLY A 36 -5.92 2.13 -5.05
C GLY A 36 -5.31 2.68 -6.33
N THR A 37 -4.44 3.67 -6.18
CA THR A 37 -3.51 4.10 -7.25
C THR A 37 -2.19 3.36 -7.08
N SER A 38 -1.29 3.44 -8.07
CA SER A 38 0.08 2.93 -7.91
C SER A 38 0.79 3.45 -6.64
N VAL A 39 0.46 4.67 -6.21
CA VAL A 39 0.92 5.25 -4.93
C VAL A 39 0.37 4.48 -3.74
N THR A 40 -0.91 4.12 -3.76
CA THR A 40 -1.57 3.35 -2.69
C THR A 40 -0.93 1.97 -2.52
N TRP A 41 -0.69 1.27 -3.62
CA TRP A 41 0.01 -0.02 -3.61
C TRP A 41 1.45 0.13 -3.10
N GLY A 42 2.17 1.14 -3.58
CA GLY A 42 3.53 1.43 -3.13
C GLY A 42 3.62 1.69 -1.61
N GLN A 43 2.66 2.42 -1.05
CA GLN A 43 2.60 2.66 0.40
C GLN A 43 2.36 1.39 1.21
N MET A 44 1.50 0.49 0.75
CA MET A 44 1.25 -0.78 1.45
C MET A 44 2.50 -1.67 1.40
N ILE A 45 3.15 -1.78 0.24
CA ILE A 45 4.38 -2.56 0.07
C ILE A 45 5.50 -2.00 0.96
N ASP A 46 5.70 -0.67 0.98
CA ASP A 46 6.68 -0.01 1.85
C ASP A 46 6.35 -0.23 3.33
N GLY A 47 5.08 -0.14 3.72
CA GLY A 47 4.62 -0.41 5.08
C GLY A 47 5.00 -1.82 5.55
N PHE A 48 4.71 -2.84 4.74
CA PHE A 48 5.09 -4.23 5.06
C PHE A 48 6.60 -4.45 5.10
N ALA A 49 7.34 -3.84 4.17
CA ALA A 49 8.79 -3.93 4.15
C ALA A 49 9.41 -3.32 5.41
N ARG A 50 8.94 -2.14 5.83
CA ARG A 50 9.43 -1.43 7.01
C ARG A 50 9.04 -2.11 8.32
N SER A 51 7.95 -2.87 8.33
CA SER A 51 7.59 -3.74 9.46
C SER A 51 8.39 -5.05 9.50
N GLY A 52 9.27 -5.31 8.53
CA GLY A 52 10.06 -6.53 8.40
C GLY A 52 9.32 -7.71 7.76
N ASP A 53 8.07 -7.52 7.32
CA ASP A 53 7.27 -8.54 6.65
C ASP A 53 7.45 -8.46 5.13
N ILE A 54 8.65 -8.85 4.70
CA ILE A 54 9.05 -8.85 3.28
C ILE A 54 8.18 -9.81 2.46
N VAL A 55 7.68 -10.90 3.08
CA VAL A 55 6.83 -11.89 2.39
C VAL A 55 5.51 -11.25 1.98
N SER A 56 4.85 -10.54 2.89
CA SER A 56 3.61 -9.81 2.57
C SER A 56 3.86 -8.67 1.58
N ALA A 57 4.98 -7.93 1.72
CA ALA A 57 5.37 -6.90 0.75
C ALA A 57 5.52 -7.47 -0.67
N ARG A 58 6.19 -8.62 -0.81
CA ARG A 58 6.36 -9.33 -2.07
C ARG A 58 5.03 -9.77 -2.66
N ARG A 59 4.18 -10.39 -1.84
CA ARG A 59 2.86 -10.86 -2.27
C ARG A 59 2.00 -9.71 -2.80
N LEU A 60 1.95 -8.60 -2.08
CA LEU A 60 1.22 -7.40 -2.53
C LEU A 60 1.74 -6.88 -3.86
N PHE A 61 3.06 -6.83 -4.06
CA PHE A 61 3.61 -6.45 -5.36
C PHE A 61 3.17 -7.39 -6.48
N ASP A 62 3.11 -8.70 -6.24
CA ASP A 62 2.68 -9.66 -7.25
C ASP A 62 1.21 -9.50 -7.62
N GLU A 63 0.39 -9.04 -6.68
CA GLU A 63 -1.03 -8.71 -6.88
C GLU A 63 -1.24 -7.36 -7.60
N VAL A 64 -0.23 -6.49 -7.69
CA VAL A 64 -0.36 -5.21 -8.43
C VAL A 64 -0.64 -5.49 -9.92
N PRO A 65 -1.73 -4.92 -10.49
CA PRO A 65 -2.02 -5.02 -11.92
C PRO A 65 -0.86 -4.55 -12.78
N TRP A 66 -0.61 -5.23 -13.90
CA TRP A 66 0.54 -4.92 -14.77
C TRP A 66 0.54 -3.46 -15.25
N GLU A 67 -0.64 -2.91 -15.55
CA GLU A 67 -0.81 -1.52 -15.98
C GLU A 67 -0.47 -0.51 -14.88
N MET A 68 -0.46 -0.94 -13.61
CA MET A 68 -0.17 -0.11 -12.44
C MET A 68 1.25 -0.30 -11.88
N LYS A 69 2.01 -1.30 -12.35
CA LYS A 69 3.42 -1.52 -12.00
C LYS A 69 4.32 -0.47 -12.65
N ASN A 70 4.26 0.75 -12.13
CA ASN A 70 5.10 1.87 -12.56
C ASN A 70 6.41 1.96 -11.74
N VAL A 71 7.24 2.95 -12.07
CA VAL A 71 8.52 3.19 -11.40
C VAL A 71 8.37 3.21 -9.87
N VAL A 72 7.32 3.85 -9.32
CA VAL A 72 7.11 3.90 -7.86
C VAL A 72 7.03 2.51 -7.25
N VAL A 73 6.21 1.62 -7.82
CA VAL A 73 6.03 0.25 -7.31
C VAL A 73 7.34 -0.56 -7.41
N TRP A 74 8.10 -0.38 -8.49
CA TRP A 74 9.40 -1.02 -8.68
C TRP A 74 10.47 -0.49 -7.72
N THR A 75 10.55 0.83 -7.51
CA THR A 75 11.53 1.44 -6.61
C THR A 75 11.32 0.97 -5.18
N VAL A 76 10.06 0.85 -4.75
CA VAL A 76 9.75 0.29 -3.42
C VAL A 76 10.32 -1.11 -3.34
N MET A 77 10.01 -2.01 -4.28
CA MET A 77 10.49 -3.39 -4.21
C MET A 77 12.03 -3.50 -4.21
N VAL A 78 12.73 -2.68 -4.99
CA VAL A 78 14.21 -2.66 -4.99
C VAL A 78 14.77 -2.19 -3.65
N MET A 79 14.09 -1.29 -2.92
CA MET A 79 14.50 -0.91 -1.56
C MET A 79 14.28 -2.01 -0.52
N VAL A 80 13.43 -3.02 -0.80
CA VAL A 80 13.14 -4.13 0.12
C VAL A 80 14.11 -5.32 -0.04
N MET A 81 14.80 -5.42 -1.18
CA MET A 81 15.77 -6.50 -1.47
C MET A 81 17.16 -6.17 -0.95
#